data_AF-A0A1H5SMX7-F1
#
_entry.id   AF-A0A1H5SMX7-F1
#
_cell.length_a   1.000
_cell.length_b   1.000
_cell.length_c   1.000
_cell.angle_alpha   90.00
_cell.angle_beta   90.00
_cell.angle_gamma   90.00
#
_symmetry.space_group_name_H-M   'P 1'
#
loop_
_entity.id
_entity.type
_entity.pdbx_description
1 polymer ?
#
loop_
_entity_poly.entity_id
_entity_poly.type
_entity_poly.pdbx_seq_one_letter_code
_entity_poly.pdbx_strand_id
1 'polypeptide(L)' 'MTNTPLNTIKQLVDSAIEETDDSGIRFKLRTASQLVDVVQSRNDDLLDSLENADLNDELQEELHNMGYIE' A
#
# COMPACT_ATOMS: atom_id res chain seq x y z
N MET A 1 7.13 -9.72 0.85
CA MET A 1 5.90 -8.92 0.74
C MET A 1 5.29 -8.80 2.12
N THR A 2 5.60 -7.70 2.80
CA THR A 2 5.02 -7.32 4.09
C THR A 2 3.50 -7.26 3.94
N ASN A 3 2.78 -7.89 4.87
CA ASN A 3 1.32 -7.97 4.80
C ASN A 3 0.73 -6.64 5.30
N THR A 4 0.74 -5.63 4.43
CA THR A 4 0.24 -4.29 4.75
C THR A 4 -1.29 -4.25 4.71
N PRO A 5 -1.93 -3.31 5.42
CA PRO A 5 -3.37 -3.07 5.28
C PRO A 5 -3.79 -2.82 3.82
N LEU A 6 -2.94 -2.15 3.02
CA LEU A 6 -3.18 -1.92 1.60
C LEU A 6 -3.21 -3.22 0.78
N ASN A 7 -2.28 -4.15 1.03
CA ASN A 7 -2.29 -5.48 0.41
C ASN A 7 -3.57 -6.26 0.75
N THR A 8 -4.04 -6.15 2.00
CA THR A 8 -5.28 -6.82 2.43
C THR A 8 -6.51 -6.21 1.74
N ILE A 9 -6.60 -4.87 1.69
CA ILE A 9 -7.68 -4.16 0.99
C ILE A 9 -7.68 -4.55 -0.49
N LYS A 10 -6.50 -4.61 -1.13
CA LYS A 10 -6.39 -5.01 -2.53
C LYS A 10 -6.93 -6.41 -2.78
N GLN A 11 -6.53 -7.39 -1.96
CA GLN A 11 -7.06 -8.76 -2.05
C GLN A 11 -8.57 -8.81 -1.91
N LEU A 12 -9.14 -8.11 -0.92
CA LEU A 12 -10.60 -8.06 -0.72
C LEU A 12 -11.33 -7.46 -1.92
N VAL A 13 -10.81 -6.37 -2.49
CA VAL A 13 -11.41 -5.73 -3.67
C VAL A 13 -11.29 -6.61 -4.90
N ASP A 14 -10.14 -7.24 -5.12
CA ASP A 14 -9.91 -8.12 -6.27
C ASP A 14 -10.80 -9.35 -6.20
N SER A 15 -10.98 -9.98 -5.02
CA SER A 15 -11.98 -11.04 -4.84
C SER A 15 -13.40 -10.57 -5.11
N ALA A 16 -13.79 -9.38 -4.64
CA ALA A 16 -15.12 -8.83 -4.92
C ALA A 16 -15.37 -8.58 -6.43
N ILE A 17 -14.33 -8.24 -7.21
CA ILE A 17 -14.41 -8.09 -8.67
C ILE A 17 -14.71 -9.44 -9.35
N GLU A 18 -14.13 -10.52 -8.86
CA GLU A 18 -14.34 -11.88 -9.38
C GLU A 18 -15.78 -12.36 -9.13
N GLU A 19 -16.33 -12.04 -7.97
CA GLU A 19 -17.68 -12.45 -7.54
C GLU A 19 -18.82 -11.58 -8.10
N THR A 20 -18.50 -10.42 -8.70
CA THR A 20 -19.51 -9.48 -9.20
C THR A 20 -19.73 -9.61 -10.70
N ASP A 21 -20.98 -9.85 -11.12
CA ASP A 21 -21.37 -9.89 -12.54
C ASP A 21 -21.82 -8.53 -13.10
N ASP A 22 -22.33 -7.62 -12.24
CA ASP A 22 -22.77 -6.30 -12.67
C ASP A 22 -21.60 -5.46 -13.18
N SER A 23 -21.67 -5.06 -14.45
CA SER A 23 -20.61 -4.30 -15.12
C SER A 23 -20.34 -2.93 -14.49
N GLY A 24 -21.34 -2.25 -13.95
CA GLY A 24 -21.20 -0.95 -13.30
C GLY A 24 -20.53 -1.06 -11.94
N ILE A 25 -20.88 -2.09 -11.16
CA ILE A 25 -20.22 -2.40 -9.89
C ILE A 25 -18.77 -2.85 -10.14
N ARG A 26 -18.53 -3.73 -11.12
CA ARG A 26 -17.16 -4.14 -11.52
C ARG A 26 -16.28 -2.96 -11.91
N PHE A 27 -16.82 -1.99 -12.65
CA PHE A 27 -16.08 -0.77 -13.00
C PHE A 27 -15.64 0.01 -11.75
N LYS A 28 -16.55 0.20 -10.79
CA LYS A 28 -16.25 0.90 -9.54
C LYS A 28 -15.22 0.15 -8.71
N LEU A 29 -15.35 -1.17 -8.57
CA LEU A 29 -14.40 -1.99 -7.82
C LEU A 29 -13.00 -2.00 -8.47
N ARG A 30 -12.92 -2.09 -9.81
CA ARG A 30 -11.64 -1.95 -10.52
C ARG A 30 -11.00 -0.59 -10.28
N THR A 31 -11.79 0.48 -10.35
CA THR A 31 -11.31 1.83 -10.05
C THR A 31 -10.80 1.93 -8.60
N ALA A 32 -11.50 1.32 -7.64
CA ALA A 32 -11.05 1.25 -6.25
C ALA A 32 -9.71 0.48 -6.10
N SER A 33 -9.56 -0.68 -6.75
CA SER A 33 -8.30 -1.45 -6.76
C SER A 33 -7.14 -0.62 -7.34
N GLN A 34 -7.38 0.11 -8.44
CA GLN A 34 -6.39 1.01 -9.03
C GLN A 34 -5.98 2.16 -8.11
N LEU A 35 -6.93 2.71 -7.33
CA LEU A 35 -6.61 3.76 -6.37
C LEU A 35 -5.77 3.22 -5.20
N VAL A 36 -5.99 1.97 -4.78
CA VAL A 36 -5.14 1.29 -3.79
C VAL A 36 -3.71 1.16 -4.33
N ASP A 37 -3.55 0.76 -5.61
CA ASP A 37 -2.23 0.68 -6.25
C ASP A 37 -1.48 2.01 -6.24
N VAL A 38 -2.18 3.11 -6.53
CA VAL A 38 -1.57 4.45 -6.51
C VAL A 38 -1.10 4.83 -5.11
N VAL A 39 -1.89 4.52 -4.07
CA VAL A 39 -1.50 4.82 -2.69
C VAL A 39 -0.33 3.94 -2.27
N GLN A 40 -0.33 2.67 -2.67
CA GLN A 40 0.75 1.73 -2.35
C GLN A 40 2.06 2.16 -3.00
N SER A 41 2.06 2.47 -4.30
CA SER A 41 3.24 2.99 -4.99
C SER A 41 3.79 4.26 -4.32
N ARG A 42 2.93 5.19 -3.90
CA ARG A 42 3.37 6.40 -3.18
C ARG A 42 3.96 6.09 -1.82
N ASN A 43 3.41 5.09 -1.12
CA ASN A 43 3.93 4.68 0.17
C ASN A 43 5.31 4.04 0.01
N ASP A 44 5.48 3.18 -0.99
CA ASP A 44 6.75 2.55 -1.31
C ASP A 44 7.81 3.62 -1.69
N ASP A 45 7.45 4.59 -2.55
CA ASP A 45 8.34 5.72 -2.89
C ASP A 45 8.78 6.55 -1.67
N LEU A 46 7.88 6.73 -0.68
CA LEU A 46 8.18 7.44 0.56
C LEU A 46 9.11 6.65 1.48
N LEU A 47 8.91 5.33 1.58
CA LEU A 47 9.79 4.44 2.35
C LEU A 47 11.19 4.43 1.74
N ASP A 48 11.29 4.26 0.42
CA ASP A 48 12.56 4.35 -0.31
C ASP A 48 13.25 5.71 -0.07
N SER A 49 12.48 6.79 -0.07
CA SER A 49 13.02 8.14 0.21
C SER A 49 13.52 8.29 1.65
N LEU A 50 12.86 7.66 2.62
CA LEU A 50 13.27 7.65 4.02
C LEU A 50 14.54 6.83 4.25
N GLU A 51 14.66 5.66 3.61
CA GLU A 51 15.85 4.81 3.70
C GLU A 51 17.10 5.50 3.16
N ASN A 52 16.95 6.38 2.16
CA ASN A 52 18.04 7.12 1.54
C ASN A 52 18.27 8.53 2.16
N ALA A 53 17.49 8.91 3.17
CA ALA A 53 17.65 10.19 3.84
C ALA A 53 18.83 10.16 4.82
N ASP A 54 19.57 11.26 4.92
CA ASP A 54 20.62 11.45 5.95
C ASP A 54 19.93 11.75 7.29
N LEU A 55 19.45 10.69 7.94
CA LEU A 55 18.79 10.73 9.24
C LEU A 55 19.83 10.63 10.35
N ASN A 56 19.60 11.31 11.47
CA ASN A 56 20.43 11.08 12.66
C ASN A 56 20.11 9.70 13.28
N ASP A 57 21.08 9.14 14.01
CA ASP A 57 21.00 7.79 14.56
C ASP A 57 19.76 7.55 15.45
N GLU A 58 19.36 8.56 16.24
CA GLU A 58 18.19 8.49 17.14
C GLU A 58 16.87 8.37 16.35
N LEU A 59 16.69 9.20 15.33
CA LEU A 59 15.51 9.18 14.47
C LEU A 59 15.45 7.92 13.61
N GLN A 60 16.60 7.42 13.16
CA GLN A 60 16.70 6.18 12.40
C GLN A 60 16.26 4.97 13.26
N GLU A 61 16.72 4.89 14.51
CA GLU A 61 16.32 3.83 15.44
C GLU A 61 14.81 3.87 15.74
N GLU A 62 14.24 5.06 15.93
CA GLU A 62 12.79 5.22 16.16
C GLU A 62 11.97 4.74 14.95
N LEU A 63 12.36 5.14 13.73
CA LEU A 63 11.68 4.76 12.49
C LEU A 63 11.77 3.24 12.22
N HIS A 64 12.93 2.63 12.47
CA HIS A 64 13.09 1.17 12.36
C HIS A 64 12.19 0.45 13.37
N ASN A 65 12.14 0.90 14.63
CA ASN A 65 11.27 0.32 15.66
C ASN A 65 9.78 0.43 15.33
N MET A 66 9.40 1.49 14.62
CA MET A 66 8.04 1.68 14.12
C MET A 66 7.75 0.91 12.81
N GLY A 67 8.77 0.30 12.19
CA GLY A 67 8.64 -0.45 10.94
C GLY A 67 8.50 0.41 9.69
N TYR A 68 8.97 1.67 9.73
CA TYR A 68 9.00 2.58 8.57
C TYR A 68 10.26 2.44 7.72
N ILE A 69 11.29 1.75 8.19
CA ILE A 69 12.53 1.42 7.46
C ILE A 69 13.01 0.04 7.92
N GLU A 70 13.63 -0.75 7.03
CA GLU A 70 14.21 -2.08 7.35
C GLU A 70 15.62 -2.02 7.94
#